data_AF-A0A438BN75-F1
#
_entry.id   AF-A0A438BN75-F1
#
_cell.length_a   1.000
_cell.length_b   1.000
_cell.length_c   1.000
_cell.angle_alpha   90.00
_cell.angle_beta   90.00
_cell.angle_gamma   90.00
#
_symmetry.space_group_name_H-M   'P 1'
#
loop_
_entity.id
_entity.type
_entity.pdbx_description
1 polymer ?
#
loop_
_entity_poly.entity_id
_entity_poly.type
_entity_poly.pdbx_seq_one_letter_code
_entity_poly.pdbx_strand_id
1 'polypeptide(L)'
;MLVDIEDDSGWHSADSEDEDANESSNYSAGQECLDRLAISLGGNMIVPIASELLPAYLDVSEWQKHHATLIALAQIAKVCSKVVSLSVVACDDNKFEQMVTMVLNTFPNPHPRVRWAAINAIGQLSTDMGLDLQAQYHQRVLPALVASMDDFQNPQV
;
A
#
# COMPACT_ATOMS: atom_id res chain seq x y z
N MET A 1 12.91 9.26 5.07
CA MET A 1 12.03 8.16 5.53
C MET A 1 11.22 7.66 4.32
N LEU A 2 9.92 7.37 4.42
CA LEU A 2 9.16 6.77 3.29
C LEU A 2 9.03 7.65 2.04
N VAL A 3 9.21 8.96 2.15
CA VAL A 3 9.25 9.91 1.02
C VAL A 3 10.66 10.12 0.46
N ASP A 4 11.68 9.51 1.07
CA ASP A 4 13.09 9.63 0.68
C ASP A 4 13.40 8.60 -0.40
N ILE A 5 12.72 8.77 -1.52
CA ILE A 5 12.72 7.91 -2.69
C ILE A 5 12.82 8.79 -3.94
N GLU A 6 13.79 8.48 -4.81
CA GLU A 6 14.04 9.24 -6.04
C GLU A 6 13.40 8.55 -7.25
N ASP A 7 13.15 9.28 -8.34
CA ASP A 7 12.69 8.67 -9.60
C ASP A 7 13.92 8.35 -10.47
N ASP A 8 14.48 7.16 -10.30
CA ASP A 8 15.60 6.69 -11.10
C ASP A 8 15.11 5.97 -12.36
N SER A 9 15.61 6.45 -13.50
CA SER A 9 15.38 5.85 -14.82
C SER A 9 15.69 4.36 -14.90
N GLY A 10 16.72 3.87 -14.18
CA GLY A 10 17.15 2.47 -14.19
C GLY A 10 16.21 1.54 -13.42
N TRP A 11 15.39 2.06 -12.51
CA TRP A 11 14.38 1.26 -11.84
C TRP A 11 13.25 0.83 -12.78
N HIS A 12 12.96 1.64 -13.80
CA HIS A 12 11.87 1.35 -14.75
C HIS A 12 12.20 0.18 -15.69
N SER A 13 13.47 -0.11 -15.94
CA SER A 13 13.87 -1.10 -16.96
C SER A 13 13.83 -2.55 -16.47
N ALA A 14 13.63 -2.79 -15.16
CA ALA A 14 13.66 -4.13 -14.54
C ALA A 14 14.92 -4.94 -14.89
N ASP A 15 16.03 -4.26 -15.22
CA ASP A 15 17.29 -4.91 -15.63
C ASP A 15 18.07 -5.49 -14.44
N SER A 16 17.75 -5.07 -13.21
CA SER A 16 18.31 -5.62 -11.98
C SER A 16 17.33 -6.57 -11.31
N GLU A 17 17.80 -7.77 -10.95
CA GLU A 17 17.06 -8.71 -10.10
C GLU A 17 17.01 -8.27 -8.62
N ASP A 18 17.71 -7.18 -8.28
CA ASP A 18 17.72 -6.62 -6.93
C ASP A 18 16.48 -5.72 -6.74
N GLU A 19 15.49 -6.25 -6.03
CA GLU A 19 14.22 -5.56 -5.72
C GLU A 19 14.42 -4.30 -4.87
N ASP A 20 15.53 -4.23 -4.12
CA ASP A 20 15.90 -3.10 -3.26
C ASP A 20 16.82 -2.10 -3.99
N ALA A 21 17.14 -2.36 -5.27
CA ALA A 21 17.92 -1.45 -6.07
C ALA A 21 17.23 -0.08 -6.10
N ASN A 22 17.97 0.92 -5.63
CA ASN A 22 17.53 2.32 -5.57
C ASN A 22 16.54 2.66 -4.43
N GLU A 23 16.49 1.85 -3.38
CA GLU A 23 15.96 2.24 -2.08
C GLU A 23 17.03 2.97 -1.23
N SER A 24 16.66 4.10 -0.63
CA SER A 24 17.56 4.77 0.31
C SER A 24 17.57 4.04 1.66
N SER A 25 18.69 4.08 2.39
CA SER A 25 18.75 3.51 3.75
C SER A 25 17.67 4.09 4.68
N ASN A 26 17.30 5.35 4.49
CA ASN A 26 16.23 6.01 5.25
C ASN A 26 14.84 5.49 4.88
N TYR A 27 14.63 5.09 3.63
CA TYR A 27 13.39 4.50 3.16
C TYR A 27 13.16 3.14 3.83
N SER A 28 14.11 2.21 3.69
CA SER A 28 13.99 0.84 4.21
C SER A 28 13.91 0.86 5.74
N ALA A 29 14.74 1.68 6.41
CA ALA A 29 14.63 1.87 7.87
C ALA A 29 13.27 2.43 8.30
N GLY A 30 12.68 3.33 7.50
CA GLY A 30 11.36 3.90 7.74
C GLY A 30 10.24 2.87 7.66
N GLN A 31 10.30 1.96 6.69
CA GLN A 31 9.34 0.87 6.54
C GLN A 31 9.40 -0.09 7.73
N GLU A 32 10.60 -0.59 8.07
CA GLU A 32 10.79 -1.53 9.18
C GLU A 32 10.37 -0.91 10.52
N CYS A 33 10.71 0.35 10.75
CA CYS A 33 10.33 1.04 11.99
C CYS A 33 8.81 1.21 12.09
N LEU A 34 8.12 1.50 10.98
CA LEU A 34 6.66 1.63 10.96
C LEU A 34 5.99 0.28 11.23
N ASP A 35 6.44 -0.80 10.58
CA ASP A 35 5.92 -2.17 10.81
C ASP A 35 6.07 -2.57 12.28
N ARG A 36 7.27 -2.42 12.84
CA ARG A 36 7.57 -2.76 14.24
C ARG A 36 6.78 -1.92 15.23
N LEU A 37 6.64 -0.62 14.96
CA LEU A 37 5.86 0.29 15.80
C LEU A 37 4.38 -0.09 15.74
N ALA A 38 3.85 -0.39 14.55
CA ALA A 38 2.47 -0.79 14.37
C ALA A 38 2.18 -2.09 15.12
N ILE A 39 3.05 -3.09 15.01
CA ILE A 39 2.98 -4.36 15.75
C ILE A 39 3.02 -4.13 17.26
N SER A 40 3.90 -3.24 17.74
CA SER A 40 4.06 -2.97 19.17
C SER A 40 2.89 -2.22 19.79
N LEU A 41 2.26 -1.30 19.07
CA LEU A 41 1.13 -0.49 19.56
C LEU A 41 -0.23 -1.14 19.31
N GLY A 42 -0.34 -1.99 18.29
CA GLY A 42 -1.55 -2.67 17.88
C GLY A 42 -2.51 -1.80 17.06
N GLY A 43 -3.40 -2.45 16.31
CA GLY A 43 -4.28 -1.78 15.35
C GLY A 43 -5.26 -0.77 15.97
N ASN A 44 -5.67 -0.94 17.24
CA ASN A 44 -6.61 -0.03 17.89
C ASN A 44 -6.05 1.39 18.02
N MET A 45 -4.73 1.51 18.14
CA MET A 45 -4.05 2.80 18.21
C MET A 45 -3.67 3.33 16.82
N ILE A 46 -3.20 2.43 15.94
CA ILE A 46 -2.68 2.80 14.62
C ILE A 46 -3.79 3.16 13.62
N VAL A 47 -4.86 2.38 13.57
CA VAL A 47 -5.92 2.51 12.54
C VAL A 47 -6.57 3.90 12.57
N PRO A 48 -6.97 4.48 13.72
CA PRO A 48 -7.56 5.83 13.73
C PRO A 48 -6.61 6.90 13.19
N ILE A 49 -5.33 6.85 13.57
CA ILE A 49 -4.30 7.80 13.15
C ILE A 49 -4.07 7.68 11.63
N ALA A 50 -3.93 6.45 11.12
CA ALA A 50 -3.74 6.22 9.70
C ALA A 50 -4.97 6.65 8.88
N SER A 51 -6.18 6.40 9.37
CA SER A 51 -7.43 6.80 8.71
C SER A 51 -7.55 8.32 8.57
N GLU A 52 -6.98 9.08 9.51
CA GLU A 52 -6.94 10.54 9.45
C GLU A 52 -5.84 11.07 8.52
N LEU A 53 -4.63 10.52 8.60
CA LEU A 53 -3.45 11.07 7.93
C LEU A 53 -3.30 10.63 6.47
N LEU A 54 -3.56 9.36 6.15
CA LEU A 54 -3.28 8.80 4.84
C LEU A 54 -4.09 9.44 3.70
N PRO A 55 -5.41 9.73 3.85
CA PRO A 55 -6.17 10.43 2.80
C PRO A 55 -5.56 11.79 2.43
N ALA A 56 -5.10 12.55 3.42
CA ALA A 56 -4.49 13.86 3.18
C ALA A 56 -3.18 13.77 2.38
N TYR A 57 -2.43 12.67 2.52
CA TYR A 57 -1.21 12.42 1.76
C TYR A 57 -1.46 11.94 0.32
N LEU A 58 -2.70 11.56 -0.03
CA LEU A 58 -3.11 11.23 -1.40
C LEU A 58 -3.71 12.41 -2.16
N ASP A 59 -4.00 13.52 -1.47
CA ASP A 59 -4.63 14.71 -2.06
C ASP A 59 -3.60 15.78 -2.49
N VAL A 60 -2.32 15.47 -2.33
CA VAL A 60 -1.18 16.34 -2.64
C VAL A 60 -0.55 15.97 -3.98
N SER A 61 0.11 16.90 -4.67
CA SER A 61 0.64 16.63 -6.01
C SER A 61 1.90 15.76 -6.03
N GLU A 62 2.63 15.64 -4.91
CA GLU A 62 3.91 14.93 -4.90
C GLU A 62 3.71 13.41 -4.87
N TRP A 63 4.15 12.73 -5.93
CA TRP A 63 4.01 11.28 -6.09
C TRP A 63 4.67 10.49 -4.95
N GLN A 64 5.74 11.01 -4.35
CA GLN A 64 6.43 10.36 -3.22
C GLN A 64 5.51 10.21 -2.01
N LYS A 65 4.56 11.14 -1.80
CA LYS A 65 3.57 11.06 -0.72
C LYS A 65 2.49 10.03 -1.03
N HIS A 66 2.10 9.88 -2.30
CA HIS A 66 1.21 8.80 -2.72
C HIS A 66 1.87 7.44 -2.52
N HIS A 67 3.11 7.30 -2.99
CA HIS A 67 3.94 6.12 -2.77
C HIS A 67 4.06 5.79 -1.28
N ALA A 68 4.50 6.76 -0.47
CA ALA A 68 4.66 6.59 0.97
C ALA A 68 3.34 6.19 1.67
N THR A 69 2.19 6.69 1.19
CA THR A 69 0.88 6.30 1.72
C THR A 69 0.58 4.82 1.49
N LEU A 70 0.83 4.33 0.28
CA LEU A 70 0.58 2.92 -0.09
C LEU A 70 1.52 1.98 0.67
N ILE A 71 2.79 2.36 0.79
CA ILE A 71 3.77 1.63 1.59
C ILE A 71 3.38 1.64 3.06
N ALA A 72 3.00 2.79 3.63
CA ALA A 72 2.56 2.87 5.02
C ALA A 72 1.33 1.99 5.27
N LEU A 73 0.38 1.97 4.34
CA LEU A 73 -0.80 1.10 4.41
C LEU A 73 -0.41 -0.38 4.41
N ALA A 74 0.52 -0.78 3.54
CA ALA A 74 1.05 -2.14 3.51
C ALA A 74 1.69 -2.53 4.86
N GLN A 75 2.55 -1.67 5.42
CA GLN A 75 3.23 -1.97 6.69
C GLN A 75 2.26 -2.10 7.88
N ILE A 76 1.15 -1.34 7.90
CA ILE A 76 0.17 -1.44 8.99
C ILE A 76 -0.89 -2.53 8.77
N ALA A 77 -1.01 -3.10 7.56
CA ALA A 77 -2.02 -4.11 7.23
C ALA A 77 -2.01 -5.32 8.19
N LYS A 78 -0.81 -5.79 8.58
CA LYS A 78 -0.61 -6.89 9.54
C LYS A 78 -1.33 -6.71 10.87
N VAL A 79 -1.45 -5.46 11.35
CA VAL A 79 -2.10 -5.17 12.64
C VAL A 79 -3.55 -4.75 12.46
N CYS A 80 -3.92 -4.32 11.27
CA CYS A 80 -5.31 -4.04 10.90
C CYS A 80 -6.14 -5.31 10.89
N SER A 81 -5.64 -6.45 10.40
CA SER A 81 -6.42 -7.70 10.35
C SER A 81 -6.96 -8.14 11.71
N LYS A 82 -6.16 -8.02 12.78
CA LYS A 82 -6.59 -8.35 14.16
C LYS A 82 -7.72 -7.46 14.68
N VAL A 83 -7.78 -6.21 14.22
CA VAL A 83 -8.80 -5.24 14.65
C VAL A 83 -10.01 -5.26 13.73
N VAL A 84 -9.80 -5.39 12.42
CA VAL A 84 -10.84 -5.47 11.40
C VAL A 84 -11.65 -6.76 11.56
N SER A 85 -11.02 -7.91 11.82
CA SER A 85 -11.73 -9.16 12.12
C SER A 85 -12.50 -9.12 13.45
N LEU A 86 -12.09 -8.29 14.43
CA LEU A 86 -12.86 -8.03 15.66
C LEU A 86 -13.97 -7.00 15.46
N SER A 87 -13.77 -6.06 14.52
CA SER A 87 -14.65 -4.92 14.22
C SER A 87 -15.78 -5.27 13.24
N VAL A 88 -15.80 -6.45 12.63
CA VAL A 88 -16.95 -6.94 11.84
C VAL A 88 -18.22 -7.12 12.73
N VAL A 89 -18.12 -6.89 14.05
CA VAL A 89 -19.22 -7.02 15.02
C VAL A 89 -19.67 -5.67 15.63
N ALA A 90 -19.06 -4.53 15.27
CA ALA A 90 -19.47 -3.24 15.84
C ALA A 90 -19.79 -2.22 14.74
N CYS A 91 -21.08 -1.89 14.66
CA CYS A 91 -21.69 -0.84 13.86
C CYS A 91 -20.83 0.44 13.74
N ASP A 92 -20.31 0.69 12.55
CA ASP A 92 -20.24 1.98 11.81
C ASP A 92 -19.06 1.95 10.83
N ASP A 93 -19.39 2.04 9.54
CA ASP A 93 -18.54 2.28 8.36
C ASP A 93 -17.39 1.31 8.06
N ASN A 94 -17.47 0.68 6.88
CA ASN A 94 -16.56 -0.33 6.35
C ASN A 94 -15.16 0.25 6.05
N LYS A 95 -14.37 0.54 7.09
CA LYS A 95 -12.98 1.06 6.99
C LYS A 95 -12.10 0.19 6.10
N PHE A 96 -12.39 -1.12 6.05
CA PHE A 96 -11.69 -2.03 5.17
C PHE A 96 -11.98 -1.74 3.69
N GLU A 97 -13.24 -1.57 3.32
CA GLU A 97 -13.62 -1.15 1.97
C GLU A 97 -13.03 0.21 1.60
N GLN A 98 -12.94 1.15 2.55
CA GLN A 98 -12.28 2.44 2.31
C GLN A 98 -10.80 2.25 2.00
N MET A 99 -10.07 1.42 2.75
CA MET A 99 -8.66 1.11 2.46
C MET A 99 -8.48 0.44 1.10
N VAL A 100 -9.27 -0.59 0.79
CA VAL A 100 -9.21 -1.28 -0.51
C VAL A 100 -9.53 -0.31 -1.64
N THR A 101 -10.56 0.52 -1.47
CA THR A 101 -10.94 1.53 -2.48
C THR A 101 -9.85 2.58 -2.68
N MET A 102 -9.23 3.04 -1.59
CA MET A 102 -8.12 3.98 -1.63
C MET A 102 -6.94 3.43 -2.45
N VAL A 103 -6.54 2.18 -2.19
CA VAL A 103 -5.47 1.52 -2.95
C VAL A 103 -5.85 1.32 -4.41
N LEU A 104 -7.07 0.84 -4.70
CA LEU A 104 -7.51 0.62 -6.08
C LEU A 104 -7.58 1.92 -6.89
N ASN A 105 -7.87 3.05 -6.25
CA ASN A 105 -7.91 4.35 -6.93
C ASN A 105 -6.52 4.87 -7.32
N THR A 106 -5.42 4.28 -6.83
CA THR A 106 -4.06 4.65 -7.23
C THR A 106 -3.47 3.79 -8.35
N PHE A 107 -4.15 2.72 -8.79
CA PHE A 107 -3.75 1.92 -9.95
C PHE A 107 -3.58 2.73 -11.24
N PRO A 108 -4.45 3.70 -11.58
CA PRO A 108 -4.25 4.54 -12.76
C PRO A 108 -3.33 5.75 -12.52
N ASN A 109 -2.54 5.78 -11.43
CA ASN A 109 -1.67 6.92 -11.14
C ASN A 109 -0.63 7.11 -12.28
N PRO A 110 -0.34 8.36 -12.70
CA PRO A 110 0.63 8.61 -13.77
C PRO A 110 2.04 8.13 -13.44
N HIS A 111 2.42 8.09 -12.16
CA HIS A 111 3.78 7.73 -11.76
C HIS A 111 3.93 6.20 -11.57
N PRO A 112 4.86 5.53 -12.26
CA PRO A 112 5.03 4.07 -12.22
C PRO A 112 5.35 3.55 -10.81
N ARG A 113 6.23 4.22 -10.04
CA ARG A 113 6.49 3.84 -8.63
C ARG A 113 5.21 3.84 -7.77
N VAL A 114 4.25 4.73 -8.03
CA VAL A 114 2.96 4.74 -7.30
C VAL A 114 2.08 3.55 -7.71
N ARG A 115 2.05 3.20 -9.01
CA ARG A 115 1.32 2.01 -9.49
C ARG A 115 1.89 0.73 -8.90
N TRP A 116 3.22 0.59 -8.88
CA TRP A 116 3.91 -0.52 -8.21
C TRP A 116 3.58 -0.59 -6.72
N ALA A 117 3.63 0.54 -6.01
CA ALA A 117 3.28 0.56 -4.59
C ALA A 117 1.81 0.18 -4.34
N ALA A 118 0.90 0.47 -5.28
CA ALA A 118 -0.50 0.05 -5.19
C ALA A 118 -0.63 -1.48 -5.31
N ILE A 119 0.11 -2.09 -6.26
CA ILE A 119 0.18 -3.54 -6.42
C ILE A 119 0.80 -4.19 -5.18
N ASN A 120 1.91 -3.65 -4.67
CA ASN A 120 2.56 -4.10 -3.44
C ASN A 120 1.58 -4.07 -2.25
N ALA A 121 0.84 -2.98 -2.08
CA ALA A 121 -0.17 -2.86 -1.03
C ALA A 121 -1.29 -3.90 -1.17
N ILE A 122 -1.78 -4.18 -2.39
CA ILE A 122 -2.75 -5.27 -2.63
C ILE A 122 -2.15 -6.63 -2.27
N GLY A 123 -0.89 -6.90 -2.62
CA GLY A 123 -0.20 -8.13 -2.26
C GLY A 123 -0.11 -8.32 -0.74
N GLN A 124 0.25 -7.26 -0.02
CA GLN A 124 0.34 -7.28 1.43
C GLN A 124 -1.04 -7.47 2.08
N LEU A 125 -2.06 -6.73 1.62
CA LEU A 125 -3.44 -6.90 2.08
C LEU A 125 -3.96 -8.31 1.80
N SER A 126 -3.62 -8.90 0.66
CA SER A 126 -4.02 -10.28 0.30
C SER A 126 -3.43 -11.32 1.26
N THR A 127 -2.24 -11.04 1.81
CA THR A 127 -1.56 -11.93 2.76
C THR A 127 -2.10 -11.73 4.19
N ASP A 128 -2.22 -10.48 4.63
CA ASP A 128 -2.51 -10.17 6.03
C ASP A 128 -4.01 -10.23 6.38
N MET A 129 -4.89 -10.02 5.40
CA MET A 129 -6.35 -9.99 5.61
C MET A 129 -7.01 -11.36 5.38
N GLY A 130 -6.22 -12.43 5.27
CA GLY A 130 -6.73 -13.79 5.13
C GLY A 130 -7.55 -13.98 3.86
N LEU A 131 -8.74 -14.57 3.97
CA LEU A 131 -9.65 -14.84 2.84
C LEU A 131 -10.64 -13.69 2.56
N ASP A 132 -10.72 -12.68 3.42
CA ASP A 132 -11.77 -11.65 3.35
C ASP A 132 -11.62 -10.76 2.11
N LEU A 133 -10.38 -10.39 1.76
CA LEU A 133 -10.10 -9.59 0.57
C LEU A 133 -10.54 -10.32 -0.71
N GLN A 134 -10.17 -11.60 -0.80
CA GLN A 134 -10.46 -12.46 -1.94
C GLN A 134 -11.95 -12.81 -2.01
N ALA A 135 -12.62 -13.00 -0.87
CA ALA A 135 -14.04 -13.32 -0.85
C ALA A 135 -14.92 -12.12 -1.24
N GLN A 136 -14.56 -10.91 -0.78
CA GLN A 136 -15.43 -9.74 -0.90
C GLN A 136 -15.04 -8.80 -2.06
N TYR A 137 -13.75 -8.69 -2.39
CA TYR A 137 -13.24 -7.65 -3.30
C TYR A 137 -12.56 -8.19 -4.55
N HIS A 138 -12.55 -9.52 -4.77
CA HIS A 138 -11.91 -10.11 -5.96
C HIS A 138 -12.41 -9.52 -7.29
N GLN A 139 -13.72 -9.18 -7.39
CA GLN A 139 -14.30 -8.60 -8.59
C GLN A 139 -13.72 -7.21 -8.94
N ARG A 140 -13.15 -6.50 -7.96
CA ARG A 140 -12.49 -5.21 -8.15
C ARG A 140 -10.97 -5.36 -8.24
N VAL A 141 -10.39 -6.19 -7.40
CA VAL A 141 -8.93 -6.40 -7.31
C VAL A 141 -8.38 -7.10 -8.55
N LEU A 142 -9.00 -8.19 -9.01
CA LEU A 142 -8.46 -8.96 -10.13
C LEU A 142 -8.43 -8.16 -11.44
N PRO A 143 -9.49 -7.43 -11.85
CA PRO A 143 -9.41 -6.59 -13.04
C PRO A 143 -8.36 -5.49 -12.95
N ALA A 144 -8.15 -4.91 -11.76
CA ALA A 144 -7.13 -3.89 -11.55
C ALA A 144 -5.72 -4.47 -11.74
N LEU A 145 -5.42 -5.63 -11.16
CA LEU A 145 -4.15 -6.33 -11.35
C LEU A 145 -3.92 -6.73 -12.81
N VAL A 146 -4.95 -7.28 -13.47
CA VAL A 146 -4.86 -7.68 -14.89
C VAL A 146 -4.59 -6.45 -15.77
N ALA A 147 -5.25 -5.32 -15.52
CA ALA A 147 -5.01 -4.09 -16.27
C ALA A 147 -3.58 -3.56 -16.07
N SER A 148 -2.98 -3.73 -14.89
CA SER A 148 -1.57 -3.36 -14.67
C SER A 148 -0.60 -4.22 -15.48
N MET A 149 -0.93 -5.50 -15.73
CA MET A 149 -0.07 -6.39 -16.54
C MET A 149 0.04 -5.95 -18.02
N ASP A 150 -0.82 -5.06 -18.48
CA ASP A 150 -0.76 -4.46 -19.83
C ASP A 150 0.15 -3.22 -19.89
N ASP A 151 0.80 -2.80 -18.78
CA ASP A 151 1.72 -1.66 -18.72
C ASP A 151 3.13 -2.00 -19.25
N PHE A 152 3.21 -2.41 -20.53
CA PHE A 152 4.46 -2.83 -21.17
C PHE A 152 5.55 -1.74 -21.22
N GLN A 153 5.21 -0.48 -20.94
CA GLN A 153 6.17 0.63 -20.91
C GLN A 153 6.91 0.73 -19.58
N ASN A 154 6.38 0.10 -18.52
CA ASN A 154 6.96 0.13 -17.18
C ASN A 154 7.08 -1.31 -16.66
N PRO A 155 8.03 -2.13 -17.18
CA PRO A 155 8.18 -3.54 -16.83
C PRO A 155 8.25 -3.88 -15.34
N GLN A 156 8.66 -2.92 -14.50
CA GLN A 156 8.73 -3.09 -13.05
C GLN A 156 7.35 -3.05 -12.36
N VAL A 157 6.33 -2.44 -12.98
CA VAL A 157 4.94 -2.37 -12.51
C VAL A 157 4.22 -3.67 -12.87
#